data_AF-A0A661C7G5-F1
#
_entry.id   AF-A0A661C7G5-F1
#
_cell.length_a   1.000
_cell.length_b   1.000
_cell.length_c   1.000
_cell.angle_alpha   90.00
_cell.angle_beta   90.00
_cell.angle_gamma   90.00
#
_symmetry.space_group_name_H-M   'P 1'
#
loop_
_entity.id
_entity.type
_entity.pdbx_description
1 polymer ?
#
loop_
_entity_poly.entity_id
_entity_poly.type
_entity_poly.pdbx_seq_one_letter_code
_entity_poly.pdbx_strand_id
1 'polypeptide(L)'
;MDFSFNANTFKDLFHSAVEKYLEDEETGQDQKELNSARDLLAAMDQAIDVMARADADSAVKEEMSAESMGLLEEKDISKIGQYALDILEAMVTFAQNKTGEQNRDLLSLSLPVSLWIARHGGKLAKIDMLVNSLAGYANEITEPHMLADLAAVIKEVVDACDNEIRRDVEQTNMMRPWRILNLNYGIVATRSHNIELIEQAYDSLVKNLPQEARQFFKEGMQQMDIIAYPDEVREVVERYNNMWGSESSLH
;
A
#
# COMPACT_ATOMS: atom_id res chain seq x y z
N MET A 1 -10.32 -7.06 8.34
CA MET A 1 -10.77 -6.61 7.00
C MET A 1 -9.98 -7.40 5.97
N ASP A 2 -10.59 -7.88 4.87
CA ASP A 2 -9.84 -8.61 3.85
C ASP A 2 -9.38 -7.65 2.75
N PHE A 3 -8.07 -7.46 2.64
CA PHE A 3 -7.42 -6.61 1.65
C PHE A 3 -6.86 -7.42 0.47
N SER A 4 -7.03 -8.73 0.51
CA SER A 4 -6.43 -9.66 -0.44
C SER A 4 -7.04 -9.50 -1.83
N PHE A 5 -6.23 -9.76 -2.85
CA PHE A 5 -6.73 -9.82 -4.22
C PHE A 5 -7.66 -11.03 -4.38
N ASN A 6 -8.88 -10.77 -4.87
CA ASN A 6 -9.80 -11.77 -5.38
C ASN A 6 -10.26 -11.31 -6.77
N ALA A 7 -10.02 -12.11 -7.80
CA ALA A 7 -10.24 -11.70 -9.17
C ALA A 7 -11.68 -11.25 -9.47
N ASN A 8 -12.69 -11.96 -8.93
CA ASN A 8 -14.09 -11.62 -9.17
C ASN A 8 -14.47 -10.34 -8.44
N THR A 9 -14.18 -10.26 -7.14
CA THR A 9 -14.48 -9.07 -6.34
C THR A 9 -13.76 -7.83 -6.86
N PHE A 10 -12.49 -7.98 -7.25
CA PHE A 10 -11.71 -6.89 -7.83
C PHE A 10 -12.33 -6.41 -9.15
N LYS A 11 -12.70 -7.33 -10.04
CA LYS A 11 -13.35 -7.01 -11.33
C LYS A 11 -14.65 -6.24 -11.09
N ASP A 12 -15.51 -6.73 -10.20
CA ASP A 12 -16.79 -6.08 -9.88
C ASP A 12 -16.59 -4.67 -9.31
N LEU A 13 -15.66 -4.51 -8.36
CA LEU A 13 -15.34 -3.20 -7.77
C LEU A 13 -14.75 -2.23 -8.80
N PHE A 14 -13.83 -2.70 -9.64
CA PHE A 14 -13.23 -1.88 -10.69
C PHE A 14 -14.28 -1.41 -11.70
N HIS A 15 -15.12 -2.33 -12.21
CA HIS A 15 -16.18 -2.00 -13.15
C HIS A 15 -17.18 -1.01 -12.54
N SER A 16 -17.63 -1.25 -11.31
CA SER A 16 -18.55 -0.36 -10.59
C SER A 16 -17.96 1.05 -10.40
N ALA A 17 -16.65 1.14 -10.10
CA ALA A 17 -15.98 2.42 -9.89
C ALA A 17 -15.83 3.23 -11.19
N VAL A 18 -15.81 2.59 -12.35
CA VAL A 18 -15.65 3.26 -13.65
C VAL A 18 -16.94 3.45 -14.45
N GLU A 19 -18.00 2.70 -14.14
CA GLU A 19 -19.27 2.66 -14.88
C GLU A 19 -19.79 4.06 -15.20
N LYS A 20 -19.92 4.91 -14.18
CA LYS A 20 -20.42 6.29 -14.28
C LYS A 20 -19.61 7.20 -15.22
N TYR A 21 -18.37 6.83 -15.59
CA TYR A 21 -17.54 7.63 -16.50
C TYR A 21 -17.64 7.18 -17.96
N LEU A 22 -18.16 5.98 -18.19
CA LEU A 22 -18.22 5.32 -19.50
C LEU A 22 -19.61 5.43 -20.15
N GLU A 23 -20.62 5.87 -19.40
CA GLU A 23 -22.01 6.05 -19.85
C GLU A 23 -22.28 7.38 -20.58
N ASP A 24 -21.40 8.38 -20.44
CA ASP A 24 -21.62 9.69 -21.08
C ASP A 24 -21.40 9.62 -22.61
N GLU A 25 -22.44 9.89 -23.40
CA GLU A 25 -22.34 10.15 -24.83
C GLU A 25 -21.92 11.61 -25.06
N GLU A 26 -20.64 11.85 -25.36
CA GLU A 26 -20.12 13.20 -25.60
C GLU A 26 -19.30 13.33 -26.90
N THR A 27 -19.04 14.57 -27.30
CA THR A 27 -18.59 14.99 -28.64
C THR A 27 -17.18 14.51 -29.01
N GLY A 28 -16.74 14.73 -30.26
CA GLY A 28 -15.61 13.98 -30.87
C GLY A 28 -14.26 13.91 -30.12
N GLN A 29 -13.90 14.89 -29.29
CA GLN A 29 -12.71 14.79 -28.43
C GLN A 29 -12.95 13.87 -27.23
N ASP A 30 -14.12 14.00 -26.60
CA ASP A 30 -14.60 13.16 -25.50
C ASP A 30 -14.75 11.70 -25.96
N GLN A 31 -15.15 11.47 -27.22
CA GLN A 31 -15.25 10.13 -27.80
C GLN A 31 -13.90 9.40 -27.89
N LYS A 32 -12.79 10.12 -28.15
CA LYS A 32 -11.46 9.51 -28.21
C LYS A 32 -10.97 9.11 -26.83
N GLU A 33 -11.21 9.97 -25.84
CA GLU A 33 -10.86 9.69 -24.44
C GLU A 33 -11.71 8.54 -23.87
N LEU A 34 -13.01 8.49 -24.21
CA LEU A 34 -13.91 7.38 -23.87
C LEU A 34 -13.45 6.05 -24.49
N ASN A 35 -13.01 6.05 -25.75
CA ASN A 35 -12.47 4.83 -26.37
C ASN A 35 -11.18 4.38 -25.67
N SER A 36 -10.30 5.32 -25.31
CA SER A 36 -9.11 5.01 -24.53
C SER A 36 -9.46 4.43 -23.15
N ALA A 37 -10.50 4.93 -22.49
CA ALA A 37 -10.96 4.39 -21.21
C ALA A 37 -11.54 2.98 -21.35
N ARG A 38 -12.28 2.70 -22.43
CA ARG A 38 -12.77 1.35 -22.75
C ARG A 38 -11.62 0.37 -23.04
N ASP A 39 -10.57 0.83 -23.72
CA ASP A 39 -9.36 0.04 -23.94
C ASP A 39 -8.64 -0.26 -22.62
N LEU A 40 -8.56 0.70 -21.69
CA LEU A 40 -8.02 0.50 -20.34
C LEU A 40 -8.86 -0.51 -19.53
N LEU A 41 -10.19 -0.45 -19.63
CA LEU A 41 -11.09 -1.43 -18.99
C LEU A 41 -10.82 -2.85 -19.49
N ALA A 42 -10.75 -3.03 -20.81
CA ALA A 42 -10.44 -4.33 -21.42
C ALA A 42 -9.02 -4.82 -21.06
N ALA A 43 -8.05 -3.91 -20.98
CA ALA A 43 -6.69 -4.23 -20.55
C ALA A 43 -6.65 -4.66 -19.07
N MET A 44 -7.42 -4.02 -18.20
CA MET A 44 -7.54 -4.42 -16.80
C MET A 44 -8.17 -5.81 -16.67
N ASP A 45 -9.22 -6.11 -17.43
CA ASP A 45 -9.83 -7.45 -17.43
C ASP A 45 -8.82 -8.54 -17.81
N GLN A 46 -7.97 -8.27 -18.81
CA GLN A 46 -6.89 -9.19 -19.18
C GLN A 46 -5.84 -9.32 -18.07
N ALA A 47 -5.46 -8.23 -17.42
CA ALA A 47 -4.51 -8.25 -16.32
C ALA A 47 -5.04 -9.07 -15.12
N ILE A 48 -6.32 -8.88 -14.76
CA ILE A 48 -7.01 -9.66 -13.72
C ILE A 48 -6.98 -11.15 -14.06
N ASP A 49 -7.31 -11.51 -15.31
CA ASP A 49 -7.32 -12.90 -15.74
C ASP A 49 -5.91 -13.54 -15.69
N VAL A 50 -4.86 -12.77 -15.98
CA VAL A 50 -3.46 -13.23 -15.85
C VAL A 50 -3.08 -13.43 -14.38
N MET A 51 -3.42 -12.49 -13.50
CA MET A 51 -3.17 -12.61 -12.06
C MET A 51 -3.92 -13.82 -11.47
N ALA A 52 -5.18 -14.01 -11.84
CA ALA A 52 -5.99 -15.15 -11.38
C ALA A 52 -5.42 -16.51 -11.83
N ARG A 53 -4.86 -16.58 -13.04
CA ARG A 53 -4.18 -17.80 -13.51
C ARG A 53 -2.90 -18.07 -12.74
N ALA A 54 -2.12 -17.04 -12.44
CA ALA A 54 -0.92 -17.16 -11.63
C ALA A 54 -1.24 -17.63 -10.19
N ASP A 55 -2.36 -17.19 -9.61
CA ASP A 55 -2.85 -17.69 -8.32
C ASP A 55 -3.19 -19.19 -8.40
N ALA A 56 -3.98 -19.58 -9.41
CA ALA A 56 -4.39 -20.97 -9.60
C ALA A 56 -3.19 -21.90 -9.83
N ASP A 57 -2.22 -21.46 -10.64
CA ASP A 57 -0.99 -22.20 -10.89
C ASP A 57 -0.13 -22.34 -9.62
N SER A 58 -0.16 -21.36 -8.73
CA SER A 58 0.56 -21.42 -7.45
C SER A 58 -0.11 -22.37 -6.46
N ALA A 59 -1.45 -22.33 -6.36
CA ALA A 59 -2.22 -23.20 -5.45
C ALA A 59 -2.11 -24.69 -5.81
N VAL A 60 -2.19 -25.05 -7.09
CA VAL A 60 -2.04 -26.44 -7.56
C VAL A 60 -0.64 -27.01 -7.24
N LYS A 61 0.37 -26.13 -7.15
CA LYS A 61 1.77 -26.52 -6.90
C LYS A 61 2.08 -26.72 -5.41
N GLU A 62 1.40 -26.06 -4.49
CA GLU A 62 1.52 -26.37 -3.06
C GLU A 62 1.03 -27.80 -2.74
N GLU A 63 0.10 -28.32 -3.55
CA GLU A 63 -0.48 -29.65 -3.40
C GLU A 63 0.34 -30.77 -4.07
N MET A 64 1.30 -30.47 -4.95
CA MET A 64 2.08 -31.46 -5.71
C MET A 64 3.59 -31.27 -5.50
N SER A 65 4.29 -32.31 -5.01
CA SER A 65 5.72 -32.29 -4.66
C SER A 65 6.60 -31.63 -5.73
N ALA A 66 7.44 -30.69 -5.27
CA ALA A 66 8.22 -29.70 -6.00
C ALA A 66 9.25 -30.24 -7.03
N GLU A 67 8.79 -30.84 -8.13
CA GLU A 67 9.65 -31.11 -9.28
C GLU A 67 9.12 -30.40 -10.54
N SER A 68 9.76 -29.25 -10.81
CA SER A 68 10.20 -28.86 -12.15
C SER A 68 9.14 -28.42 -13.17
N MET A 69 8.31 -27.40 -12.88
CA MET A 69 7.67 -26.58 -13.92
C MET A 69 7.41 -25.12 -13.46
N GLY A 70 8.16 -24.19 -14.06
CA GLY A 70 7.97 -22.73 -14.12
C GLY A 70 7.25 -22.06 -12.95
N LEU A 71 7.99 -21.66 -11.91
CA LEU A 71 7.55 -20.53 -11.09
C LEU A 71 7.66 -19.28 -11.95
N LEU A 72 6.66 -18.39 -11.92
CA LEU A 72 6.87 -17.04 -12.41
C LEU A 72 8.02 -16.46 -11.60
N GLU A 73 9.04 -15.94 -12.28
CA GLU A 73 10.15 -15.33 -11.58
C GLU A 73 9.67 -14.03 -10.90
N GLU A 74 10.35 -13.59 -9.84
CA GLU A 74 10.08 -12.31 -9.16
C GLU A 74 9.86 -11.16 -10.16
N LYS A 75 10.66 -11.11 -11.23
CA LYS A 75 10.57 -10.10 -12.29
C LYS A 75 9.26 -10.16 -13.07
N ASP A 76 8.68 -11.34 -13.25
CA ASP A 76 7.46 -11.55 -14.03
C ASP A 76 6.25 -11.16 -13.18
N ILE A 77 6.22 -11.55 -11.91
CA ILE A 77 5.23 -11.08 -10.92
C ILE A 77 5.23 -9.55 -10.83
N SER A 78 6.42 -8.97 -10.68
CA SER A 78 6.58 -7.51 -10.61
C SER A 78 6.05 -6.83 -11.87
N LYS A 79 6.31 -7.38 -13.06
CA LYS A 79 5.81 -6.83 -14.33
C LYS A 79 4.30 -6.93 -14.47
N ILE A 80 3.71 -8.08 -14.14
CA ILE A 80 2.25 -8.30 -14.21
C ILE A 80 1.54 -7.30 -13.30
N GLY A 81 1.98 -7.21 -12.04
CA GLY A 81 1.38 -6.29 -11.09
C GLY A 81 1.64 -4.82 -11.42
N GLN A 82 2.84 -4.46 -11.89
CA GLN A 82 3.13 -3.09 -12.32
C GLN A 82 2.23 -2.69 -13.50
N TYR A 83 1.99 -3.59 -14.44
CA TYR A 83 1.08 -3.34 -15.56
C TYR A 83 -0.35 -3.07 -15.07
N ALA A 84 -0.86 -3.86 -14.12
CA ALA A 84 -2.16 -3.61 -13.51
C ALA A 84 -2.21 -2.26 -12.76
N LEU A 85 -1.16 -1.91 -12.01
CA LEU A 85 -1.07 -0.61 -11.33
C LEU A 85 -1.01 0.57 -12.32
N ASP A 86 -0.31 0.42 -13.46
CA ASP A 86 -0.23 1.46 -14.49
C ASP A 86 -1.59 1.68 -15.18
N ILE A 87 -2.35 0.61 -15.44
CA ILE A 87 -3.73 0.73 -15.97
C ILE A 87 -4.63 1.43 -14.95
N LEU A 88 -4.51 1.07 -13.67
CA LEU A 88 -5.29 1.70 -12.60
C LEU A 88 -4.96 3.20 -12.48
N GLU A 89 -3.69 3.57 -12.53
CA GLU A 89 -3.21 4.97 -12.51
C GLU A 89 -3.78 5.76 -13.70
N ALA A 90 -3.77 5.17 -14.90
CA ALA A 90 -4.35 5.79 -16.08
C ALA A 90 -5.87 5.99 -15.94
N MET A 91 -6.58 5.02 -15.35
CA MET A 91 -8.03 5.11 -15.12
C MET A 91 -8.39 6.16 -14.05
N VAL A 92 -7.62 6.22 -12.96
CA VAL A 92 -7.75 7.28 -11.93
C VAL A 92 -7.56 8.65 -12.57
N THR A 93 -6.53 8.80 -13.41
CA THR A 93 -6.26 10.05 -14.14
C THR A 93 -7.41 10.44 -15.05
N PHE A 94 -7.97 9.48 -15.80
CA PHE A 94 -9.13 9.71 -16.66
C PHE A 94 -10.35 10.18 -15.85
N ALA A 95 -10.68 9.49 -14.76
CA ALA A 95 -11.78 9.84 -13.86
C ALA A 95 -11.60 11.25 -13.24
N GLN A 96 -10.37 11.57 -12.83
CA GLN A 96 -10.04 12.87 -12.26
C GLN A 96 -10.14 14.00 -13.30
N ASN A 97 -9.72 13.77 -14.55
CA ASN A 97 -9.85 14.77 -15.60
C ASN A 97 -11.31 15.08 -15.93
N LYS A 98 -12.20 14.07 -15.88
CA LYS A 98 -13.64 14.26 -16.08
C LYS A 98 -14.34 14.99 -14.94
N THR A 99 -13.98 14.69 -13.69
CA THR A 99 -14.73 15.18 -12.52
C THR A 99 -14.06 16.31 -11.75
N GLY A 100 -12.76 16.50 -11.93
CA GLY A 100 -11.94 17.38 -11.09
C GLY A 100 -11.61 16.79 -9.71
N GLU A 101 -12.09 15.60 -9.37
CA GLU A 101 -11.93 14.97 -8.05
C GLU A 101 -11.16 13.65 -8.14
N GLN A 102 -10.43 13.32 -7.07
CA GLN A 102 -9.81 12.00 -6.96
C GLN A 102 -10.86 10.94 -6.63
N ASN A 103 -10.87 9.85 -7.40
CA ASN A 103 -11.76 8.71 -7.14
C ASN A 103 -11.13 7.78 -6.09
N ARG A 104 -11.62 7.87 -4.84
CA ARG A 104 -11.14 7.05 -3.71
C ARG A 104 -11.36 5.55 -3.93
N ASP A 105 -12.47 5.17 -4.55
CA ASP A 105 -12.77 3.76 -4.82
C ASP A 105 -11.74 3.15 -5.77
N LEU A 106 -11.39 3.86 -6.86
CA LEU A 106 -10.32 3.44 -7.76
C LEU A 106 -8.95 3.42 -7.08
N LEU A 107 -8.60 4.46 -6.30
CA LEU A 107 -7.34 4.47 -5.55
C LEU A 107 -7.23 3.29 -4.58
N SER A 108 -8.33 2.90 -3.96
CA SER A 108 -8.38 1.79 -3.00
C SER A 108 -7.98 0.44 -3.61
N LEU A 109 -8.23 0.26 -4.92
CA LEU A 109 -7.88 -0.94 -5.65
C LEU A 109 -6.36 -1.11 -5.85
N SER A 110 -5.55 -0.08 -5.59
CA SER A 110 -4.09 -0.22 -5.62
C SER A 110 -3.58 -1.18 -4.53
N LEU A 111 -4.30 -1.28 -3.40
CA LEU A 111 -3.92 -2.14 -2.28
C LEU A 111 -3.96 -3.65 -2.59
N PRO A 112 -5.09 -4.23 -3.06
CA PRO A 112 -5.13 -5.66 -3.39
C PRO A 112 -4.12 -6.06 -4.47
N VAL A 113 -3.89 -5.21 -5.49
CA VAL A 113 -2.85 -5.48 -6.51
C VAL A 113 -1.45 -5.47 -5.88
N SER A 114 -1.17 -4.50 -5.00
CA SER A 114 0.14 -4.40 -4.34
C SER A 114 0.40 -5.59 -3.40
N LEU A 115 -0.62 -6.05 -2.67
CA LEU A 115 -0.54 -7.25 -1.85
C LEU A 115 -0.37 -8.52 -2.69
N TRP A 116 -1.02 -8.60 -3.85
CA TRP A 116 -0.81 -9.71 -4.78
C TRP A 116 0.66 -9.80 -5.22
N ILE A 117 1.28 -8.66 -5.57
CA ILE A 117 2.71 -8.59 -5.91
C ILE A 117 3.57 -9.06 -4.74
N ALA A 118 3.32 -8.52 -3.54
CA ALA A 118 4.10 -8.83 -2.33
C ALA A 118 4.06 -10.33 -2.00
N ARG A 119 2.86 -10.94 -2.01
CA ARG A 119 2.63 -12.33 -1.62
C ARG A 119 3.16 -13.34 -2.62
N HIS A 120 3.28 -12.96 -3.89
CA HIS A 120 3.93 -13.77 -4.93
C HIS A 120 5.43 -13.50 -5.06
N GLY A 121 6.03 -12.75 -4.13
CA GLY A 121 7.47 -12.50 -4.09
C GLY A 121 7.97 -11.45 -5.09
N GLY A 122 7.07 -10.68 -5.71
CA GLY A 122 7.43 -9.55 -6.56
C GLY A 122 7.92 -8.33 -5.79
N LYS A 123 8.27 -7.27 -6.52
CA LYS A 123 8.74 -5.99 -5.99
C LYS A 123 7.89 -4.83 -6.48
N LEU A 124 7.57 -3.91 -5.57
CA LEU A 124 6.85 -2.68 -5.85
C LEU A 124 7.83 -1.59 -6.26
N ALA A 125 7.66 -1.04 -7.48
CA ALA A 125 8.46 0.05 -8.02
C ALA A 125 7.74 1.42 -7.99
N LYS A 126 6.41 1.42 -7.77
CA LYS A 126 5.59 2.62 -7.51
C LYS A 126 4.66 2.35 -6.34
N ILE A 127 4.53 3.32 -5.42
CA ILE A 127 3.70 3.15 -4.21
C ILE A 127 2.84 4.39 -3.90
N ASP A 128 2.78 5.39 -4.76
CA ASP A 128 2.10 6.67 -4.50
C ASP A 128 0.59 6.50 -4.26
N MET A 129 -0.11 5.81 -5.17
CA MET A 129 -1.54 5.50 -5.00
C MET A 129 -1.80 4.64 -3.76
N LEU A 130 -0.91 3.67 -3.52
CA LEU A 130 -0.99 2.73 -2.42
C LEU A 130 -0.88 3.44 -1.06
N VAL A 131 0.10 4.34 -0.93
CA VAL A 131 0.30 5.13 0.28
C VAL A 131 -0.92 6.00 0.57
N ASN A 132 -1.50 6.63 -0.46
CA ASN A 132 -2.71 7.42 -0.32
C ASN A 132 -3.93 6.56 0.10
N SER A 133 -4.08 5.37 -0.49
CA SER A 133 -5.13 4.42 -0.12
C SER A 133 -4.99 3.97 1.34
N LEU A 134 -3.78 3.57 1.76
CA LEU A 134 -3.49 3.14 3.13
C LEU A 134 -3.75 4.27 4.15
N ALA A 135 -3.40 5.51 3.81
CA ALA A 135 -3.73 6.67 4.64
C ALA A 135 -5.25 6.88 4.76
N GLY A 136 -5.99 6.69 3.66
CA GLY A 136 -7.46 6.71 3.66
C GLY A 136 -8.05 5.70 4.64
N TYR A 137 -7.63 4.43 4.55
CA TYR A 137 -8.06 3.38 5.48
C TYR A 137 -7.68 3.70 6.93
N ALA A 138 -6.45 4.13 7.18
CA ALA A 138 -5.98 4.47 8.53
C ALA A 138 -6.82 5.58 9.17
N ASN A 139 -7.32 6.53 8.39
CA ASN A 139 -8.14 7.63 8.88
C ASN A 139 -9.59 7.21 9.17
N GLU A 140 -10.12 6.20 8.47
CA GLU A 140 -11.49 5.72 8.64
C GLU A 140 -11.62 4.69 9.76
N ILE A 141 -10.62 3.83 9.96
CA ILE A 141 -10.68 2.76 10.96
C ILE A 141 -10.46 3.34 12.37
N THR A 142 -11.36 3.00 13.29
CA THR A 142 -11.27 3.41 14.70
C THR A 142 -10.96 2.25 15.64
N GLU A 143 -11.27 1.03 15.21
CA GLU A 143 -11.18 -0.20 15.99
C GLU A 143 -9.72 -0.69 16.05
N PRO A 144 -9.11 -0.82 17.26
CA PRO A 144 -7.70 -1.17 17.39
C PRO A 144 -7.30 -2.49 16.71
N HIS A 145 -8.15 -3.51 16.77
CA HIS A 145 -7.89 -4.80 16.13
C HIS A 145 -7.87 -4.71 14.58
N MET A 146 -8.69 -3.84 13.98
CA MET A 146 -8.65 -3.60 12.54
C MET A 146 -7.42 -2.77 12.14
N LEU A 147 -6.95 -1.87 13.00
CA LEU A 147 -5.68 -1.19 12.79
C LEU A 147 -4.49 -2.15 12.90
N ALA A 148 -4.59 -3.21 13.72
CA ALA A 148 -3.60 -4.28 13.74
C ALA A 148 -3.54 -5.04 12.41
N ASP A 149 -4.70 -5.38 11.82
CA ASP A 149 -4.77 -5.97 10.47
C ASP A 149 -4.12 -5.04 9.43
N LEU A 150 -4.44 -3.74 9.47
CA LEU A 150 -3.86 -2.76 8.55
C LEU A 150 -2.35 -2.60 8.75
N ALA A 151 -1.86 -2.61 10.00
CA ALA A 151 -0.43 -2.54 10.30
C ALA A 151 0.33 -3.74 9.72
N ALA A 152 -0.23 -4.96 9.80
CA ALA A 152 0.35 -6.14 9.18
C ALA A 152 0.42 -6.01 7.65
N VAL A 153 -0.64 -5.48 7.03
CA VAL A 153 -0.67 -5.19 5.59
C VAL A 153 0.37 -4.14 5.19
N ILE A 154 0.51 -3.05 5.94
CA ILE A 154 1.53 -2.02 5.66
C ILE A 154 2.93 -2.64 5.75
N LYS A 155 3.17 -3.54 6.71
CA LYS A 155 4.44 -4.27 6.82
C LYS A 155 4.74 -5.10 5.58
N GLU A 156 3.77 -5.89 5.08
CA GLU A 156 3.92 -6.68 3.85
C GLU A 156 4.33 -5.78 2.66
N VAL A 157 3.68 -4.62 2.54
CA VAL A 157 3.98 -3.63 1.50
C VAL A 157 5.40 -3.06 1.65
N VAL A 158 5.79 -2.63 2.86
CA VAL A 158 7.14 -2.12 3.15
C VAL A 158 8.20 -3.17 2.77
N ASP A 159 7.94 -4.44 3.08
CA ASP A 159 8.82 -5.58 2.80
C ASP A 159 8.88 -5.95 1.29
N ALA A 160 7.87 -5.54 0.51
CA ALA A 160 7.81 -5.72 -0.94
C ALA A 160 8.36 -4.55 -1.78
N CYS A 161 8.55 -3.36 -1.19
CA CYS A 161 9.17 -2.24 -1.91
C CYS A 161 10.55 -2.61 -2.48
N ASP A 162 10.82 -2.17 -3.70
CA ASP A 162 12.10 -2.41 -4.35
C ASP A 162 13.26 -1.63 -3.69
N ASN A 163 14.48 -1.92 -4.14
CA ASN A 163 15.68 -1.28 -3.58
C ASN A 163 15.79 0.20 -3.96
N GLU A 164 15.17 0.66 -5.05
CA GLU A 164 15.26 2.05 -5.49
C GLU A 164 14.41 2.96 -4.61
N ILE A 165 13.18 2.54 -4.29
CA ILE A 165 12.32 3.19 -3.31
C ILE A 165 13.04 3.24 -1.95
N ARG A 166 13.56 2.10 -1.49
CA ARG A 166 14.20 1.96 -0.17
C ARG A 166 15.47 2.77 0.02
N ARG A 167 16.21 3.08 -1.06
CA ARG A 167 17.41 3.91 -1.01
C ARG A 167 17.13 5.32 -0.52
N ASP A 168 15.89 5.78 -0.64
CA ASP A 168 15.46 7.10 -0.22
C ASP A 168 16.40 8.23 -0.69
N VAL A 169 16.74 8.27 -1.98
CA VAL A 169 17.75 9.19 -2.55
C VAL A 169 17.52 10.69 -2.23
N GLU A 170 16.27 11.15 -2.18
CA GLU A 170 15.93 12.56 -1.88
C GLU A 170 15.44 12.76 -0.43
N GLN A 171 16.36 12.58 0.53
CA GLN A 171 16.07 12.58 1.96
C GLN A 171 15.59 13.93 2.54
N THR A 172 15.60 15.01 1.77
CA THR A 172 15.07 16.31 2.25
C THR A 172 13.57 16.47 1.95
N ASN A 173 13.02 15.63 1.07
CA ASN A 173 11.62 15.69 0.68
C ASN A 173 10.77 14.78 1.58
N MET A 174 10.14 15.35 2.60
CA MET A 174 9.26 14.61 3.51
C MET A 174 8.00 14.05 2.84
N MET A 175 7.63 14.55 1.65
CA MET A 175 6.45 14.10 0.92
C MET A 175 6.70 12.84 0.07
N ARG A 176 7.91 12.24 0.15
CA ARG A 176 8.16 11.01 -0.60
C ARG A 176 7.29 9.87 -0.09
N PRO A 177 6.67 9.08 -0.99
CA PRO A 177 5.80 7.97 -0.61
C PRO A 177 6.45 6.98 0.36
N TRP A 178 7.74 6.65 0.16
CA TRP A 178 8.49 5.76 1.07
C TRP A 178 8.52 6.26 2.51
N ARG A 179 8.70 7.57 2.68
CA ARG A 179 8.77 8.21 3.99
C ARG A 179 7.40 8.19 4.67
N ILE A 180 6.38 8.64 3.94
CA ILE A 180 4.99 8.65 4.41
C ILE A 180 4.56 7.23 4.79
N LEU A 181 4.88 6.20 3.99
CA LEU A 181 4.55 4.80 4.26
C LEU A 181 5.10 4.34 5.62
N ASN A 182 6.39 4.57 5.88
CA ASN A 182 7.04 4.16 7.12
C ASN A 182 6.52 4.93 8.35
N LEU A 183 6.26 6.23 8.20
CA LEU A 183 5.68 7.04 9.28
C LEU A 183 4.24 6.59 9.60
N ASN A 184 3.43 6.36 8.55
CA ASN A 184 2.08 5.85 8.70
C ASN A 184 2.07 4.45 9.32
N TYR A 185 3.05 3.60 8.99
CA TYR A 185 3.18 2.29 9.63
C TYR A 185 3.33 2.42 11.14
N GLY A 186 4.24 3.29 11.60
CA GLY A 186 4.41 3.58 13.02
C GLY A 186 3.13 4.09 13.67
N ILE A 187 2.43 5.05 13.05
CA ILE A 187 1.18 5.63 13.59
C ILE A 187 0.08 4.57 13.70
N VAL A 188 -0.14 3.79 12.64
CA VAL A 188 -1.19 2.76 12.58
C VAL A 188 -0.91 1.66 13.60
N ALA A 189 0.35 1.20 13.70
CA ALA A 189 0.74 0.22 14.70
C ALA A 189 0.49 0.74 16.11
N THR A 190 0.86 1.98 16.43
CA THR A 190 0.61 2.59 17.75
C THR A 190 -0.88 2.68 18.08
N ARG A 191 -1.71 3.08 17.12
CA ARG A 191 -3.17 3.14 17.30
C ARG A 191 -3.84 1.77 17.42
N SER A 192 -3.16 0.69 17.05
CA SER A 192 -3.67 -0.68 17.22
C SER A 192 -3.60 -1.18 18.67
N HIS A 193 -2.81 -0.51 19.52
CA HIS A 193 -2.46 -0.93 20.88
C HIS A 193 -1.81 -2.31 20.99
N ASN A 194 -1.41 -2.92 19.88
CA ASN A 194 -0.71 -4.20 19.88
C ASN A 194 0.80 -3.97 20.02
N ILE A 195 1.33 -4.27 21.21
CA ILE A 195 2.73 -4.01 21.57
C ILE A 195 3.73 -4.64 20.59
N GLU A 196 3.50 -5.89 20.19
CA GLU A 196 4.40 -6.58 19.27
C GLU A 196 4.45 -5.91 17.89
N LEU A 197 3.31 -5.42 17.40
CA LEU A 197 3.25 -4.70 16.12
C LEU A 197 3.88 -3.31 16.22
N ILE A 198 3.75 -2.63 17.35
CA ILE A 198 4.38 -1.33 17.60
C ILE A 198 5.90 -1.46 17.54
N GLU A 199 6.46 -2.44 18.25
CA GLU A 199 7.90 -2.69 18.28
C GLU A 199 8.43 -3.02 16.86
N GLN A 200 7.74 -3.90 16.13
CA GLN A 200 8.10 -4.21 14.75
C GLN A 200 8.07 -2.98 13.83
N ALA A 201 7.06 -2.12 13.98
CA ALA A 201 6.95 -0.91 13.18
C ALA A 201 8.05 0.10 13.51
N TYR A 202 8.37 0.26 14.79
CA TYR A 202 9.41 1.17 15.25
C TYR A 202 10.81 0.71 14.86
N ASP A 203 11.08 -0.60 14.93
CA ASP A 203 12.34 -1.17 14.44
C ASP A 203 12.50 -0.96 12.92
N SER A 204 11.42 -1.15 12.16
CA SER A 204 11.39 -0.86 10.73
C SER A 204 11.64 0.62 10.45
N LEU A 205 10.99 1.51 11.21
CA LEU A 205 11.15 2.96 11.06
C LEU A 205 12.59 3.40 11.36
N VAL A 206 13.21 2.93 12.43
CA VAL A 206 14.60 3.25 12.77
C VAL A 206 15.56 2.76 11.69
N LYS A 207 15.32 1.55 11.16
CA LYS A 207 16.13 0.99 10.08
C LYS A 207 16.01 1.78 8.78
N ASN A 208 14.79 2.17 8.42
CA ASN A 208 14.50 2.75 7.12
C ASN A 208 14.70 4.27 7.10
N LEU A 209 14.40 4.96 8.21
CA LEU A 209 14.42 6.43 8.35
C LEU A 209 15.03 6.85 9.70
N PRO A 210 16.34 6.59 9.94
CA PRO A 210 16.96 6.80 11.24
C PRO A 210 16.96 8.25 11.73
N GLN A 211 16.91 9.23 10.81
CA GLN A 211 16.87 10.65 11.17
C GLN A 211 15.46 11.05 11.62
N GLU A 212 14.44 10.64 10.84
CA GLU A 212 13.03 10.95 11.08
C GLU A 212 12.48 10.19 12.29
N ALA A 213 12.96 8.97 12.56
CA ALA A 213 12.56 8.17 13.72
C ALA A 213 12.72 8.95 15.04
N ARG A 214 13.76 9.79 15.15
CA ARG A 214 14.00 10.60 16.36
C ARG A 214 12.89 11.61 16.59
N GLN A 215 12.50 12.34 15.55
CA GLN A 215 11.43 13.33 15.63
C GLN A 215 10.09 12.63 15.86
N PHE A 216 9.86 11.51 15.17
CA PHE A 216 8.67 10.68 15.34
C PHE A 216 8.44 10.27 16.80
N PHE A 217 9.46 9.75 17.50
CA PHE A 217 9.29 9.33 18.90
C PHE A 217 9.08 10.51 19.87
N LYS A 218 9.73 11.65 19.62
CA LYS A 218 9.50 12.88 20.42
C LYS A 218 8.06 13.38 20.29
N GLU A 219 7.56 13.44 19.06
CA GLU A 219 6.17 13.83 18.80
C GLU A 219 5.19 12.81 19.37
N GLY A 220 5.49 11.52 19.22
CA GLY A 220 4.72 10.43 19.82
C GLY A 220 4.54 10.61 21.34
N MET A 221 5.62 10.90 22.07
CA MET A 221 5.54 11.16 23.52
C MET A 221 4.63 12.34 23.86
N GLN A 222 4.71 13.45 23.11
CA GLN A 222 3.83 14.60 23.32
C GLN A 222 2.35 14.24 23.10
N GLN A 223 2.07 13.35 22.15
CA GLN A 223 0.71 12.88 21.88
C GLN A 223 0.19 11.91 22.95
N MET A 224 1.05 11.13 23.61
CA MET A 224 0.66 10.19 24.68
C MET A 224 0.08 10.88 25.93
N ASP A 225 0.42 12.15 26.13
CA ASP A 225 -0.12 12.99 27.22
C ASP A 225 -1.49 13.58 26.88
N ILE A 226 -1.80 13.69 25.57
CA ILE A 226 -3.04 14.28 25.05
C ILE A 226 -4.09 13.19 24.82
N ILE A 227 -3.66 12.06 24.27
CA ILE A 227 -4.49 10.91 23.90
C ILE A 227 -4.30 9.87 25.01
N ALA A 228 -5.39 9.51 25.68
CA ALA A 228 -5.40 8.57 26.81
C ALA A 228 -5.11 7.10 26.38
N TYR A 229 -3.93 6.86 25.79
CA TYR A 229 -3.45 5.54 25.41
C TYR A 229 -3.24 4.66 26.65
N PRO A 230 -3.40 3.33 26.52
CA PRO A 230 -3.03 2.38 27.56
C PRO A 230 -1.59 2.54 28.02
N ASP A 231 -1.31 2.28 29.29
CA ASP A 231 0.02 2.45 29.90
C ASP A 231 1.09 1.63 29.18
N GLU A 232 0.76 0.40 28.78
CA GLU A 232 1.65 -0.50 28.04
C GLU A 232 2.13 0.12 26.72
N VAL A 233 1.28 0.86 26.01
CA VAL A 233 1.65 1.58 24.78
C VAL A 233 2.58 2.74 25.09
N ARG A 234 2.29 3.49 26.17
CA ARG A 234 3.11 4.61 26.62
C ARG A 234 4.52 4.15 26.99
N GLU A 235 4.64 3.03 27.71
CA GLU A 235 5.94 2.45 28.08
C GLU A 235 6.80 2.09 26.86
N VAL A 236 6.20 1.56 25.79
CA VAL A 236 6.92 1.26 24.55
C VAL A 236 7.39 2.53 23.85
N VAL A 237 6.52 3.53 23.72
CA VAL A 237 6.88 4.80 23.08
C VAL A 237 7.98 5.51 23.86
N GLU A 238 7.89 5.52 25.19
CA GLU A 238 8.91 6.09 26.08
C GLU A 238 10.24 5.38 25.91
N ARG A 239 10.24 4.04 25.87
CA ARG A 239 11.45 3.25 25.66
C ARG A 239 12.15 3.59 24.34
N TYR A 240 11.41 3.66 23.22
CA TYR A 240 11.99 4.04 21.92
C TYR A 240 12.44 5.51 21.88
N ASN A 241 11.71 6.42 22.52
CA ASN A 241 12.12 7.81 22.66
C ASN A 241 13.40 7.95 23.48
N ASN A 242 13.58 7.17 24.54
CA ASN A 242 14.81 7.18 25.34
C ASN A 242 16.01 6.59 24.59
N MET A 243 15.80 5.55 23.79
CA MET A 243 16.86 4.92 22.99
C MET A 243 17.29 5.80 21.80
N TRP A 244 16.35 6.44 21.12
CA TRP A 244 16.59 7.08 19.82
C TRP A 244 16.27 8.57 19.76
N GLY A 245 15.43 9.08 20.67
CA GLY A 245 14.98 10.48 20.70
C GLY A 245 16.01 11.45 21.30
N SER A 246 16.92 11.00 22.16
CA SER A 246 18.02 11.86 22.63
C SER A 246 19.05 12.09 21.52
N GLU A 247 19.64 13.29 21.45
CA GLU A 247 20.88 13.47 20.71
C GLU A 247 21.92 12.52 21.30
N SER A 248 22.25 11.43 20.61
CA SER A 248 23.55 10.82 20.85
C SER A 248 24.59 11.85 20.44
N SER A 249 25.06 12.62 21.42
CA SER A 249 26.32 13.36 21.35
C SER A 249 27.45 12.34 21.29
N LEU A 250 27.58 11.64 20.17
CA LEU A 250 28.74 10.82 19.86
C LEU A 250 29.38 11.40 18.61
N HIS A 251 30.31 12.30 18.90
CA HIS A 251 31.48 12.79 18.15
C HIS A 251 31.56 12.52 16.64
#